data_AF-A0A7J0G1I8-F1
#
_entry.id   AF-A0A7J0G1I8-F1
#
_cell.length_a   1.000
_cell.length_b   1.000
_cell.length_c   1.000
_cell.angle_alpha   90.00
_cell.angle_beta   90.00
_cell.angle_gamma   90.00
#
_symmetry.space_group_name_H-M   'P 1'
#
loop_
_entity.id
_entity.type
_entity.pdbx_description
1 polymer ?
#
loop_
_entity_poly.entity_id
_entity_poly.type
_entity_poly.pdbx_seq_one_letter_code
_entity_poly.pdbx_strand_id
1 'polypeptide(L)'
;MDVFCRNSMMIEETTFSKVEETRPWSDLPHELLSPIADRLCLIELLCFRGACKDWRTASSTSSARIESSPNHNPWFILYGGEENSQFLFYNPSTAKRHRINFPELEGSTCLASKQGWLLFFCEGSMFFFCPFTRAKIDLPKFPHVELSDHVATLSSPPTSEDCIVCVINRKDIYHMELNVLHRGAETWTTIDHDCPWGSLETVTGAAYFEGIFYFLDAQKKLLTYAINKKKWAKYLILDKEKPSNSGNYLPFTYKVNYFMKADLKNCLALEDDVSVSTCGTTITLADGGEEYDLVIHNERVEASKVPTTRHLKGIWIQPSKLEGKVALITGAASGIGKETAAKFVSHGAKVVIADIHRQLGQDAASQLGPNTAFVPCDVSSESDVSSAVDFAVSNFGQLDIMYSNAGVACHTPPSIVDLDLAAFDRVMAVNVRGMVAGIKHASRVMIPRRTGSIICTASITGIMGGLAQHTYSISKFAVIGIVKSVASELCKHGIRVNCISPFAIPTAFVMEEMTKFFPGVDEQKLINMIHNAGELQGARCEPSDVANAAVYLASEDAKYISGHNLVVDGGFTSRKSLGFAAPD
;
A
#
# COMPACT_ATOMS: atom_id res chain seq x y z
N MET A 1 19.20 -5.21 -54.70
CA MET A 1 19.28 -6.68 -54.66
C MET A 1 18.13 -7.14 -53.76
N ASP A 2 16.88 -7.00 -54.21
CA ASP A 2 16.13 -7.94 -55.08
C ASP A 2 16.05 -9.31 -54.40
N VAL A 3 14.90 -9.91 -54.09
CA VAL A 3 13.86 -10.39 -55.01
C VAL A 3 12.62 -10.76 -54.18
N PHE A 4 11.41 -10.28 -54.50
CA PHE A 4 10.29 -11.10 -55.02
C PHE A 4 8.97 -10.32 -55.09
N CYS A 5 8.36 -10.53 -56.25
CA CYS A 5 7.25 -9.85 -56.87
C CYS A 5 5.88 -10.44 -56.48
N ARG A 6 4.87 -9.56 -56.60
CA ARG A 6 3.53 -9.81 -57.16
C ARG A 6 2.59 -10.78 -56.41
N ASN A 7 1.56 -10.20 -55.81
CA ASN A 7 0.20 -10.54 -56.24
C ASN A 7 -0.65 -9.27 -56.32
N SER A 8 -1.28 -9.12 -57.48
CA SER A 8 -2.08 -8.01 -57.93
C SER A 8 -3.47 -8.06 -57.30
N MET A 9 -3.95 -6.94 -56.77
CA MET A 9 -5.37 -6.66 -56.74
C MET A 9 -5.56 -5.19 -57.11
N MET A 10 -5.96 -4.95 -58.36
CA MET A 10 -6.50 -3.66 -58.79
C MET A 10 -7.91 -3.56 -58.22
N ILE A 11 -8.16 -2.56 -57.38
CA ILE A 11 -9.47 -1.94 -57.22
C ILE A 11 -9.26 -0.43 -57.35
N GLU A 12 -10.20 0.16 -58.08
CA GLU A 12 -10.24 1.47 -58.72
C GLU A 12 -9.88 2.68 -57.84
N GLU A 13 -9.35 3.70 -58.53
CA GLU A 13 -9.13 5.05 -58.03
C GLU A 13 -10.38 5.63 -57.37
N THR A 14 -10.31 5.87 -56.06
CA THR A 14 -11.07 6.94 -55.42
C THR A 14 -10.07 7.97 -54.93
N THR A 15 -10.10 9.13 -55.57
CA THR A 15 -9.38 10.34 -55.19
C THR A 15 -9.67 10.68 -53.73
N PHE A 16 -8.73 10.38 -52.83
CA PHE A 16 -8.62 11.05 -51.54
C PHE A 16 -7.38 11.92 -51.56
N SER A 17 -7.59 13.23 -51.65
CA SER A 17 -6.62 14.23 -51.23
C SER A 17 -6.28 13.99 -49.76
N LYS A 18 -5.20 13.25 -49.47
CA LYS A 18 -4.61 13.24 -48.13
C LYS A 18 -3.92 14.58 -47.93
N VAL A 19 -4.67 15.52 -47.36
CA VAL A 19 -4.08 16.42 -46.38
C VAL A 19 -3.64 15.49 -45.25
N GLU A 20 -2.34 15.27 -45.09
CA GLU A 20 -1.81 14.72 -43.84
C GLU A 20 -2.04 15.78 -42.76
N GLU A 21 -3.27 15.81 -42.22
CA GLU A 21 -3.54 16.51 -40.97
C GLU A 21 -2.75 15.78 -39.90
N THR A 22 -1.58 16.32 -39.57
CA THR A 22 -0.81 15.91 -38.40
C THR A 22 -1.68 16.17 -37.17
N ARG A 23 -2.37 15.14 -36.66
CA ARG A 23 -3.10 15.25 -35.41
C ARG A 23 -2.11 15.51 -34.28
N PRO A 24 -2.32 16.56 -33.46
CA PRO A 24 -1.47 16.79 -32.31
C PRO A 24 -1.60 15.63 -31.31
N TRP A 25 -0.51 15.30 -30.62
CA TRP A 25 -0.46 14.23 -29.60
C TRP A 25 -1.54 14.37 -28.53
N SER A 26 -2.09 15.57 -28.33
CA SER A 26 -3.16 15.85 -27.39
C SER A 26 -4.53 15.31 -27.77
N ASP A 27 -4.70 14.86 -29.03
CA ASP A 27 -5.98 14.49 -29.65
C ASP A 27 -5.92 13.08 -30.30
N LEU A 28 -5.19 12.16 -29.64
CA LEU A 28 -5.08 10.78 -30.09
C LEU A 28 -6.39 10.01 -29.87
N PRO A 29 -6.83 9.16 -30.82
CA PRO A 29 -8.00 8.32 -30.66
C PRO A 29 -7.89 7.39 -29.45
N HIS A 30 -8.97 7.26 -28.67
CA HIS A 30 -9.03 6.40 -27.48
C HIS A 30 -8.58 4.95 -27.71
N GLU A 31 -8.83 4.42 -28.91
CA GLU A 31 -8.44 3.06 -29.33
C GLU A 31 -6.91 2.84 -29.39
N LEU A 32 -6.13 3.90 -29.63
CA LEU A 32 -4.67 3.86 -29.65
C LEU A 32 -4.08 4.11 -28.26
N LEU A 33 -4.83 4.77 -27.36
CA LEU A 33 -4.35 5.15 -26.05
C LEU A 33 -4.06 3.92 -25.17
N SER A 34 -4.96 2.96 -25.07
CA SER A 34 -4.74 1.76 -24.22
C SER A 34 -3.55 0.88 -24.66
N PRO A 35 -3.37 0.54 -25.96
CA PRO A 35 -2.19 -0.21 -26.41
C PRO A 35 -0.87 0.53 -26.21
N ILE A 36 -0.88 1.87 -26.31
CA ILE A 36 0.28 2.70 -25.99
C ILE A 36 0.54 2.62 -24.48
N ALA A 37 -0.47 2.86 -23.65
CA ALA A 37 -0.38 2.83 -22.19
C ALA A 37 0.25 1.54 -21.68
N ASP A 38 -0.20 0.40 -22.19
CA ASP A 38 0.25 -0.92 -21.77
C ASP A 38 1.70 -1.25 -22.15
N ARG A 39 2.31 -0.47 -23.04
CA ARG A 39 3.72 -0.64 -23.48
C ARG A 39 4.67 0.32 -22.80
N LEU A 40 4.18 1.39 -22.17
CA LEU A 40 4.99 2.38 -21.47
C LEU A 40 5.25 1.91 -20.04
N CYS A 41 6.45 2.17 -19.49
CA CYS A 41 6.69 2.03 -18.05
C CYS A 41 6.12 3.23 -17.26
N LEU A 42 6.04 3.16 -15.92
CA LEU A 42 5.25 4.07 -15.07
C LEU A 42 5.54 5.51 -15.42
N ILE A 43 6.82 5.87 -15.50
CA ILE A 43 7.12 7.25 -15.75
C ILE A 43 6.88 7.64 -17.21
N GLU A 44 7.17 6.78 -18.19
CA GLU A 44 6.82 7.05 -19.59
C GLU A 44 5.30 7.26 -19.75
N LEU A 45 4.50 6.50 -19.00
CA LEU A 45 3.06 6.64 -18.90
C LEU A 45 2.63 7.97 -18.25
N LEU A 46 3.32 8.40 -17.19
CA LEU A 46 3.06 9.68 -16.51
C LEU A 46 3.50 10.90 -17.35
N CYS A 47 4.59 10.77 -18.10
CA CYS A 47 5.02 11.76 -19.10
C CYS A 47 3.94 11.91 -20.19
N PHE A 48 3.44 10.79 -20.70
CA PHE A 48 2.42 10.75 -21.73
C PHE A 48 1.06 11.28 -21.24
N ARG A 49 0.73 11.03 -19.97
CA ARG A 49 -0.46 11.57 -19.29
C ARG A 49 -0.54 13.09 -19.30
N GLY A 50 0.61 13.77 -19.26
CA GLY A 50 0.66 15.23 -19.34
C GLY A 50 0.36 15.78 -20.73
N ALA A 51 0.44 14.96 -21.79
CA ALA A 51 0.33 15.39 -23.17
C ALA A 51 -1.07 15.19 -23.79
N CYS A 52 -1.90 14.27 -23.26
CA CYS A 52 -3.13 13.80 -23.93
C CYS A 52 -4.40 13.98 -23.06
N LYS A 53 -5.45 14.62 -23.61
CA LYS A 53 -6.63 15.08 -22.83
C LYS A 53 -7.54 13.94 -22.33
N ASP A 54 -7.68 12.87 -23.10
CA ASP A 54 -8.61 11.75 -22.80
C ASP A 54 -7.94 10.56 -22.08
N TRP A 55 -6.72 10.74 -21.61
CA TRP A 55 -5.85 9.66 -21.13
C TRP A 55 -6.21 9.07 -19.76
N ARG A 56 -6.92 9.81 -18.89
CA ARG A 56 -7.18 9.36 -17.50
C ARG A 56 -7.86 7.99 -17.44
N THR A 57 -8.66 7.65 -18.46
CA THR A 57 -9.37 6.38 -18.57
C THR A 57 -8.46 5.23 -19.05
N ALA A 58 -7.49 5.51 -19.92
CA ALA A 58 -6.57 4.51 -20.46
C ALA A 58 -5.37 4.22 -19.53
N SER A 59 -4.95 5.19 -18.72
CA SER A 59 -3.71 5.12 -17.95
C SER A 59 -3.82 4.45 -16.59
N SER A 60 -5.00 4.39 -15.98
CA SER A 60 -5.17 3.86 -14.62
C SER A 60 -4.75 2.39 -14.53
N THR A 61 -5.02 1.60 -15.57
CA THR A 61 -4.64 0.18 -15.65
C THR A 61 -3.14 -0.01 -15.76
N SER A 62 -2.50 0.73 -16.65
CA SER A 62 -1.06 0.58 -16.90
C SER A 62 -0.25 1.18 -15.76
N SER A 63 -0.69 2.30 -15.15
CA SER A 63 -0.01 2.94 -14.00
C SER A 63 0.06 1.97 -12.82
N ALA A 64 -1.07 1.35 -12.49
CA ALA A 64 -1.16 0.38 -11.40
C ALA A 64 -0.29 -0.86 -11.63
N ARG A 65 -0.06 -1.31 -12.87
CA ARG A 65 0.85 -2.42 -13.19
C ARG A 65 2.32 -2.10 -12.98
N ILE A 66 2.70 -0.82 -13.08
CA ILE A 66 4.12 -0.43 -13.14
C ILE A 66 4.56 0.25 -11.83
N GLU A 67 3.63 0.90 -11.12
CA GLU A 67 3.74 1.34 -9.71
C GLU A 67 4.11 0.19 -8.77
N SER A 68 3.80 -1.04 -9.17
CA SER A 68 4.09 -2.24 -8.42
C SER A 68 5.46 -2.87 -8.73
N SER A 69 6.45 -2.12 -9.25
CA SER A 69 7.78 -2.70 -9.52
C SER A 69 8.47 -3.19 -8.22
N PRO A 70 8.99 -4.43 -8.18
CA PRO A 70 9.63 -4.98 -7.00
C PRO A 70 11.03 -4.38 -6.85
N ASN A 71 11.21 -3.56 -5.82
CA ASN A 71 12.40 -3.50 -4.98
C ASN A 71 12.23 -2.34 -3.99
N HIS A 72 12.45 -2.64 -2.72
CA HIS A 72 12.18 -1.77 -1.58
C HIS A 72 13.18 -0.61 -1.43
N ASN A 73 13.85 -0.23 -2.53
CA ASN A 73 14.69 0.96 -2.55
C ASN A 73 13.83 2.18 -2.87
N PRO A 74 13.92 3.26 -2.08
CA PRO A 74 13.21 4.49 -2.39
C PRO A 74 13.66 4.99 -3.75
N TRP A 75 12.71 5.49 -4.51
CA TRP A 75 12.99 6.24 -5.72
C TRP A 75 13.56 7.60 -5.33
N PHE A 76 14.31 8.19 -6.25
CA PHE A 76 14.84 9.53 -6.08
C PHE A 76 14.25 10.46 -7.14
N ILE A 77 13.75 11.62 -6.70
CA ILE A 77 13.23 12.66 -7.58
C ILE A 77 14.15 13.86 -7.48
N LEU A 78 14.61 14.38 -8.63
CA LEU A 78 15.43 15.58 -8.72
C LEU A 78 14.66 16.68 -9.48
N TYR A 79 14.63 17.91 -8.97
CA TYR A 79 13.88 19.02 -9.57
C TYR A 79 14.48 20.38 -9.18
N GLY A 80 14.03 21.45 -9.85
CA GLY A 80 14.56 22.82 -9.70
C GLY A 80 15.60 23.20 -10.75
N GLY A 81 16.06 24.46 -10.73
CA GLY A 81 17.02 25.02 -11.70
C GLY A 81 16.36 26.01 -12.67
N GLU A 82 16.93 26.20 -13.87
CA GLU A 82 16.40 27.13 -14.89
C GLU A 82 15.02 26.69 -15.45
N GLU A 83 14.70 25.40 -15.36
CA GLU A 83 13.41 24.81 -15.79
C GLU A 83 12.66 24.22 -14.58
N ASN A 84 12.16 25.09 -13.68
CA ASN A 84 11.59 24.73 -12.37
C ASN A 84 10.42 23.73 -12.38
N SER A 85 9.80 23.46 -13.53
CA SER A 85 8.65 22.55 -13.66
C SER A 85 9.02 21.11 -14.05
N GLN A 86 10.29 20.83 -14.39
CA GLN A 86 10.74 19.51 -14.80
C GLN A 86 11.32 18.68 -13.63
N PHE A 87 10.76 17.49 -13.41
CA PHE A 87 11.13 16.53 -12.37
C PHE A 87 11.76 15.28 -13.00
N LEU A 88 12.97 14.93 -12.57
CA LEU A 88 13.70 13.73 -12.98
C LEU A 88 13.52 12.63 -11.92
N PHE A 89 12.79 11.59 -12.28
CA PHE A 89 12.60 10.37 -11.48
C PHE A 89 13.71 9.39 -11.81
N TYR A 90 14.34 8.85 -10.77
CA TYR A 90 15.35 7.82 -10.85
C TYR A 90 14.94 6.64 -9.99
N ASN A 91 14.91 5.46 -10.61
CA ASN A 91 14.69 4.20 -9.91
C ASN A 91 16.05 3.48 -9.76
N PRO A 92 16.64 3.45 -8.54
CA PRO A 92 17.95 2.84 -8.32
C PRO A 92 18.01 1.36 -8.69
N SER A 93 16.89 0.64 -8.60
CA SER A 93 16.84 -0.79 -8.87
C SER A 93 16.88 -1.13 -10.36
N THR A 94 16.49 -0.20 -11.23
CA THR A 94 16.53 -0.40 -12.70
C THR A 94 17.53 0.49 -13.40
N ALA A 95 18.17 1.41 -12.66
CA ALA A 95 19.01 2.49 -13.18
C ALA A 95 18.33 3.38 -14.25
N LYS A 96 17.00 3.33 -14.36
CA LYS A 96 16.24 4.13 -15.33
C LYS A 96 15.96 5.53 -14.80
N ARG A 97 16.03 6.49 -15.71
CA ARG A 97 15.77 7.91 -15.49
C ARG A 97 14.61 8.36 -16.35
N HIS A 98 13.77 9.21 -15.81
CA HIS A 98 12.58 9.66 -16.51
C HIS A 98 12.18 11.08 -16.14
N ARG A 99 11.79 11.90 -17.11
CA ARG A 99 11.49 13.32 -16.92
C ARG A 99 10.00 13.60 -17.01
N ILE A 100 9.37 14.01 -15.91
CA ILE A 100 7.95 14.43 -15.88
C ILE A 100 7.88 15.94 -15.65
N ASN A 101 6.91 16.60 -16.28
CA ASN A 101 6.59 17.99 -15.97
C ASN A 101 5.40 18.08 -14.99
N PHE A 102 5.59 18.81 -13.89
CA PHE A 102 4.56 19.19 -12.91
C PHE A 102 4.56 20.71 -12.70
N PRO A 103 3.91 21.48 -13.60
CA PRO A 103 3.83 22.93 -13.48
C PRO A 103 3.20 23.40 -12.16
N GLU A 104 2.27 22.61 -11.61
CA GLU A 104 1.61 22.86 -10.33
C GLU A 104 2.55 22.83 -9.10
N LEU A 105 3.78 22.35 -9.26
CA LEU A 105 4.80 22.29 -8.22
C LEU A 105 5.89 23.35 -8.40
N GLU A 106 5.77 24.24 -9.38
CA GLU A 106 6.75 25.29 -9.62
C GLU A 106 6.95 26.18 -8.38
N GLY A 107 8.22 26.45 -8.04
CA GLY A 107 8.58 27.24 -6.85
C GLY A 107 8.42 26.51 -5.50
N SER A 108 7.84 25.30 -5.48
CA SER A 108 7.61 24.57 -4.24
C SER A 108 8.87 23.90 -3.67
N THR A 109 8.84 23.62 -2.36
CA THR A 109 9.88 22.86 -1.64
C THR A 109 9.22 21.69 -0.93
N CYS A 110 9.69 20.48 -1.20
CA CYS A 110 9.25 19.29 -0.49
C CYS A 110 9.87 19.26 0.92
N LEU A 111 9.03 19.06 1.94
CA LEU A 111 9.41 19.05 3.36
C LEU A 111 9.45 17.65 3.97
N ALA A 112 8.62 16.74 3.44
CA ALA A 112 8.53 15.35 3.88
C ALA A 112 7.93 14.48 2.78
N SER A 113 8.20 13.18 2.86
CA SER A 113 7.50 12.17 2.07
C SER A 113 7.13 10.96 2.93
N LYS A 114 6.00 10.32 2.59
CA LYS A 114 5.51 9.09 3.24
C LYS A 114 4.65 8.31 2.26
N GLN A 115 5.03 7.05 1.98
CA GLN A 115 4.26 6.11 1.15
C GLN A 115 3.71 6.72 -0.15
N GLY A 116 4.56 7.38 -0.93
CA GLY A 116 4.23 7.94 -2.23
C GLY A 116 3.64 9.36 -2.20
N TRP A 117 3.35 9.89 -1.02
CA TRP A 117 2.90 11.27 -0.85
C TRP A 117 4.06 12.20 -0.50
N LEU A 118 4.03 13.40 -1.09
CA LEU A 118 4.98 14.47 -0.87
C LEU A 118 4.27 15.65 -0.22
N LEU A 119 4.84 16.19 0.85
CA LEU A 119 4.37 17.42 1.49
C LEU A 119 5.17 18.60 0.93
N PHE A 120 4.50 19.48 0.21
CA PHE A 120 5.11 20.67 -0.38
C PHE A 120 4.74 21.93 0.39
N PHE A 121 5.66 22.89 0.37
CA PHE A 121 5.50 24.25 0.84
C PHE A 121 5.81 25.25 -0.29
N CYS A 122 4.96 26.25 -0.46
CA CYS A 122 5.12 27.32 -1.43
C CYS A 122 4.50 28.61 -0.84
N GLU A 123 5.35 29.60 -0.52
CA GLU A 123 4.94 30.95 -0.08
C GLU A 123 3.83 30.98 1.00
N GLY A 124 3.97 30.18 2.06
CA GLY A 124 2.99 30.10 3.16
C GLY A 124 1.79 29.18 2.92
N SER A 125 1.73 28.53 1.76
CA SER A 125 0.76 27.46 1.46
C SER A 125 1.43 26.10 1.58
N MET A 126 0.72 25.14 2.18
CA MET A 126 1.14 23.74 2.23
C MET A 126 0.11 22.84 1.58
N PHE A 127 0.58 21.81 0.90
CA PHE A 127 -0.29 20.82 0.27
C PHE A 127 0.43 19.49 0.12
N PHE A 128 -0.35 18.41 0.11
CA PHE A 128 0.12 17.11 -0.31
C PHE A 128 0.01 16.95 -1.81
N PHE A 129 0.97 16.25 -2.40
CA PHE A 129 0.95 15.85 -3.80
C PHE A 129 1.44 14.41 -3.95
N CYS A 130 0.71 13.57 -4.67
CA CYS A 130 1.17 12.25 -5.08
C CYS A 130 1.60 12.30 -6.55
N PRO A 131 2.90 12.23 -6.89
CA PRO A 131 3.36 12.35 -8.27
C PRO A 131 2.88 11.22 -9.19
N PHE A 132 2.52 10.07 -8.62
CA PHE A 132 2.02 8.91 -9.35
C PHE A 132 0.56 9.09 -9.79
N THR A 133 -0.30 9.60 -8.90
CA THR A 133 -1.71 9.83 -9.23
C THR A 133 -2.03 11.26 -9.68
N ARG A 134 -1.13 12.21 -9.44
CA ARG A 134 -1.35 13.67 -9.48
C ARG A 134 -2.45 14.15 -8.52
N ALA A 135 -2.77 13.37 -7.50
CA ALA A 135 -3.70 13.80 -6.47
C ALA A 135 -3.06 14.93 -5.65
N LYS A 136 -3.84 15.97 -5.35
CA LYS A 136 -3.43 17.12 -4.56
C LYS A 136 -4.42 17.33 -3.41
N ILE A 137 -3.91 17.57 -2.20
CA ILE A 137 -4.71 17.89 -1.02
C ILE A 137 -4.14 19.16 -0.39
N ASP A 138 -4.87 20.27 -0.50
CA ASP A 138 -4.45 21.54 0.11
C ASP A 138 -4.65 21.50 1.63
N LEU A 139 -3.71 22.06 2.37
CA LEU A 139 -3.78 22.21 3.83
C LEU A 139 -4.19 23.62 4.22
N PRO A 140 -4.70 23.82 5.46
CA PRO A 140 -4.95 25.16 5.98
C PRO A 140 -3.70 26.03 5.93
N LYS A 141 -3.91 27.35 5.86
CA LYS A 141 -2.84 28.34 5.78
C LYS A 141 -1.79 28.10 6.87
N PHE A 142 -0.54 27.94 6.45
CA PHE A 142 0.56 27.70 7.37
C PHE A 142 0.90 28.99 8.15
N PRO A 143 1.31 28.91 9.43
CA PRO A 143 1.56 30.12 10.23
C PRO A 143 2.71 31.01 9.73
N HIS A 144 3.63 30.45 8.93
CA HIS A 144 4.81 31.17 8.42
C HIS A 144 4.78 31.32 6.90
N VAL A 145 5.30 32.44 6.41
CA VAL A 145 5.44 32.71 4.97
C VAL A 145 6.72 32.10 4.40
N GLU A 146 7.74 31.93 5.25
CA GLU A 146 9.04 31.32 4.92
C GLU A 146 9.44 30.30 5.99
N LEU A 147 10.27 29.34 5.61
CA LEU A 147 10.78 28.29 6.50
C LEU A 147 12.31 28.26 6.46
N SER A 148 12.94 28.14 7.62
CA SER A 148 14.41 28.07 7.75
C SER A 148 14.82 26.91 8.64
N ASP A 149 15.76 26.08 8.17
CA ASP A 149 16.23 24.90 8.91
C ASP A 149 15.07 24.00 9.34
N HIS A 150 14.19 23.70 8.38
CA HIS A 150 12.94 22.99 8.60
C HIS A 150 13.09 21.49 8.32
N VAL A 151 12.36 20.70 9.10
CA VAL A 151 12.13 19.29 8.81
C VAL A 151 10.67 18.99 9.08
N ALA A 152 10.05 18.19 8.24
CA ALA A 152 8.70 17.70 8.48
C ALA A 152 8.65 16.19 8.55
N THR A 153 7.60 15.67 9.17
CA THR A 153 7.29 14.24 9.15
C THR A 153 5.78 14.04 9.24
N LEU A 154 5.34 12.84 8.86
CA LEU A 154 3.94 12.44 8.78
C LEU A 154 3.77 11.17 9.61
N SER A 155 2.74 11.11 10.45
CA SER A 155 2.42 9.87 11.19
C SER A 155 2.01 8.74 10.24
N SER A 156 1.19 9.08 9.24
CA SER A 156 0.63 8.18 8.24
C SER A 156 0.39 8.96 6.94
N PRO A 157 0.06 8.30 5.81
CA PRO A 157 -0.28 8.99 4.57
C PRO A 157 -1.46 9.95 4.76
N PRO A 158 -1.55 11.03 3.97
CA PRO A 158 -2.61 12.04 4.11
C PRO A 158 -4.03 11.53 3.88
N THR A 159 -4.17 10.35 3.27
CA THR A 159 -5.44 9.65 3.09
C THR A 159 -5.92 8.89 4.33
N SER A 160 -5.06 8.69 5.33
CA SER A 160 -5.38 7.99 6.58
C SER A 160 -6.07 8.92 7.59
N GLU A 161 -7.05 8.41 8.36
CA GLU A 161 -7.83 9.24 9.31
C GLU A 161 -6.97 9.77 10.47
N ASP A 162 -5.93 9.03 10.82
CA ASP A 162 -4.98 9.33 11.89
C ASP A 162 -3.76 10.15 11.41
N CYS A 163 -3.82 10.72 10.20
CA CYS A 163 -2.71 11.51 9.67
C CYS A 163 -2.51 12.79 10.49
N ILE A 164 -1.28 12.94 10.97
CA ILE A 164 -0.78 14.11 11.69
C ILE A 164 0.43 14.62 10.93
N VAL A 165 0.35 15.89 10.53
CA VAL A 165 1.45 16.62 9.90
C VAL A 165 2.21 17.34 10.99
N CYS A 166 3.53 17.23 10.94
CA CYS A 166 4.40 17.86 11.91
C CYS A 166 5.56 18.55 11.19
N VAL A 167 5.70 19.85 11.42
CA VAL A 167 6.77 20.68 10.84
C VAL A 167 7.53 21.33 11.99
N ILE A 168 8.80 20.97 12.15
CA ILE A 168 9.70 21.68 13.04
C ILE A 168 10.41 22.78 12.26
N ASN A 169 10.45 23.98 12.83
CA ASN A 169 11.11 25.14 12.27
C ASN A 169 11.96 25.83 13.35
N ARG A 170 13.15 26.28 13.00
CA ARG A 170 14.02 27.03 13.91
C ARG A 170 13.81 28.52 13.70
N LYS A 171 13.34 29.23 14.74
CA LYS A 171 13.15 30.69 14.70
C LYS A 171 14.48 31.44 14.85
N ASP A 172 15.30 30.98 15.79
CA ASP A 172 16.63 31.51 16.04
C ASP A 172 17.52 30.44 16.72
N ILE A 173 18.71 30.85 17.18
CA ILE A 173 19.67 29.93 17.80
C ILE A 173 19.22 29.33 19.13
N TYR A 174 18.20 29.91 19.78
CA TYR A 174 17.66 29.52 21.08
C TYR A 174 16.21 29.01 21.04
N HIS A 175 15.44 29.29 19.99
CA HIS A 175 14.02 28.95 19.92
C HIS A 175 13.69 28.08 18.72
N MET A 176 13.00 26.97 18.98
CA MET A 176 12.39 26.12 17.97
C MET A 176 10.88 26.09 18.14
N GLU A 177 10.19 25.86 17.04
CA GLU A 177 8.74 25.80 17.00
C GLU A 177 8.28 24.53 16.28
N LEU A 178 7.30 23.87 16.85
CA LEU A 178 6.66 22.69 16.30
C LEU A 178 5.24 23.03 15.87
N ASN A 179 4.96 22.92 14.57
CA ASN A 179 3.64 23.13 14.00
C ASN A 179 3.00 21.77 13.69
N VAL A 180 1.87 21.50 14.32
CA VAL A 180 1.15 20.23 14.23
C VAL A 180 -0.24 20.46 13.65
N LEU A 181 -0.62 19.63 12.67
CA LEU A 181 -1.95 19.63 12.08
C LEU A 181 -2.50 18.20 12.07
N HIS A 182 -3.65 18.02 12.73
CA HIS A 182 -4.42 16.78 12.63
C HIS A 182 -5.29 16.83 11.37
N ARG A 183 -5.48 15.67 10.71
CA ARG A 183 -6.41 15.59 9.58
C ARG A 183 -7.80 16.09 9.97
N GLY A 184 -8.37 16.95 9.13
CA GLY A 184 -9.67 17.58 9.35
C GLY A 184 -9.64 18.83 10.23
N ALA A 185 -8.51 19.18 10.84
CA ALA A 185 -8.38 20.44 11.56
C ALA A 185 -8.30 21.64 10.60
N GLU A 186 -8.93 22.76 10.96
CA GLU A 186 -8.90 24.00 10.18
C GLU A 186 -7.70 24.90 10.51
N THR A 187 -7.01 24.64 11.63
CA THR A 187 -5.92 25.49 12.13
C THR A 187 -4.75 24.67 12.63
N TRP A 188 -3.54 25.18 12.43
CA TRP A 188 -2.31 24.62 12.97
C TRP A 188 -2.19 24.86 14.47
N THR A 189 -1.67 23.86 15.19
CA THR A 189 -1.28 24.00 16.59
C THR A 189 0.22 24.24 16.66
N THR A 190 0.60 25.37 17.23
CA THR A 190 2.00 25.79 17.37
C THR A 190 2.49 25.57 18.79
N ILE A 191 3.65 24.91 18.93
CA ILE A 191 4.25 24.56 20.22
C ILE A 191 5.70 25.05 20.22
N ASP A 192 6.01 26.02 21.07
CA ASP A 192 7.38 26.52 21.23
C ASP A 192 8.24 25.58 22.11
N HIS A 193 9.55 25.59 21.83
CA HIS A 193 10.56 24.88 22.61
C HIS A 193 11.83 25.70 22.74
N ASP A 194 12.22 25.96 23.99
CA ASP A 194 13.50 26.56 24.31
C ASP A 194 14.64 25.54 24.09
N CYS A 195 15.55 25.92 23.20
CA CYS A 195 16.70 25.14 22.76
C CYS A 195 18.00 25.86 23.12
N PRO A 196 18.49 25.75 24.38
CA PRO A 196 19.75 26.36 24.80
C PRO A 196 20.91 25.96 23.87
N TRP A 197 21.89 26.86 23.72
CA TRP A 197 23.05 26.65 22.85
C TRP A 197 23.71 25.29 23.11
N GLY A 198 24.01 24.55 22.04
CA GLY A 198 24.58 23.20 22.10
C GLY A 198 23.57 22.06 22.26
N SER A 199 22.27 22.34 22.54
CA SER A 199 21.25 21.31 22.77
C SER A 199 20.86 20.51 21.51
N LEU A 200 20.73 21.18 20.37
CA LEU A 200 20.39 20.60 19.07
C LEU A 200 20.98 21.51 18.00
N GLU A 201 21.72 20.97 17.04
CA GLU A 201 22.21 21.74 15.89
C GLU A 201 21.14 21.79 14.79
N THR A 202 21.53 21.60 13.52
CA THR A 202 20.63 21.48 12.38
C THR A 202 19.88 20.16 12.46
N VAL A 203 18.56 20.23 12.55
CA VAL A 203 17.70 19.04 12.46
C VAL A 203 17.76 18.56 11.03
N THR A 204 18.15 17.30 10.84
CA THR A 204 18.28 16.70 9.51
C THR A 204 17.41 15.48 9.32
N GLY A 205 16.90 14.87 10.40
CA GLY A 205 15.98 13.74 10.32
C GLY A 205 14.74 13.99 11.16
N ALA A 206 13.58 13.54 10.68
CA ALA A 206 12.37 13.47 11.49
C ALA A 206 11.62 12.16 11.27
N ALA A 207 11.02 11.64 12.32
CA ALA A 207 10.22 10.43 12.29
C ALA A 207 9.06 10.51 13.29
N TYR A 208 8.09 9.61 13.11
CA TYR A 208 6.97 9.44 14.01
C TYR A 208 6.84 7.97 14.37
N PHE A 209 6.68 7.68 15.66
CA PHE A 209 6.39 6.34 16.16
C PHE A 209 5.51 6.43 17.41
N GLU A 210 4.38 5.71 17.41
CA GLU A 210 3.47 5.56 18.57
C GLU A 210 3.17 6.86 19.35
N GLY A 211 2.78 7.93 18.64
CA GLY A 211 2.42 9.20 19.27
C GLY A 211 3.61 10.07 19.70
N ILE A 212 4.83 9.71 19.31
CA ILE A 212 6.05 10.46 19.58
C ILE A 212 6.67 10.91 18.26
N PHE A 213 6.95 12.21 18.15
CA PHE A 213 7.80 12.74 17.09
C PHE A 213 9.26 12.71 17.54
N TYR A 214 10.14 12.34 16.61
CA TYR A 214 11.58 12.24 16.81
C TYR A 214 12.25 13.20 15.84
N PHE A 215 13.16 14.03 16.33
CA PHE A 215 13.94 15.00 15.57
C PHE A 215 15.43 14.75 15.82
N LEU A 216 16.13 14.34 14.76
CA LEU A 216 17.53 13.97 14.82
C LEU A 216 18.38 15.07 14.19
N ASP A 217 19.45 15.47 14.88
CA ASP A 217 20.48 16.32 14.28
C ASP A 217 21.60 15.49 13.63
N ALA A 218 22.49 16.17 12.92
CA ALA A 218 23.64 15.53 12.25
C ALA A 218 24.71 14.99 13.23
N GLN A 219 24.63 15.34 14.53
CA GLN A 219 25.60 15.03 15.57
C GLN A 219 25.08 14.04 16.62
N LYS A 220 24.11 13.19 16.24
CA LYS A 220 23.56 12.14 17.11
C LYS A 220 22.80 12.67 18.33
N LYS A 221 22.32 13.91 18.32
CA LYS A 221 21.39 14.42 19.33
C LYS A 221 19.97 14.18 18.84
N LEU A 222 19.10 13.84 19.80
CA LEU A 222 17.70 13.53 19.55
C LEU A 222 16.83 14.38 20.45
N LEU A 223 15.88 15.07 19.83
CA LEU A 223 14.76 15.72 20.52
C LEU A 223 13.49 14.93 20.20
N THR A 224 12.66 14.71 21.21
CA THR A 224 11.37 14.05 21.05
C THR A 224 10.24 14.90 21.60
N TYR A 225 9.07 14.78 20.98
CA TYR A 225 7.83 15.37 21.46
C TYR A 225 6.72 14.31 21.50
N ALA A 226 6.28 13.97 22.71
CA ALA A 226 5.15 13.07 22.90
C ALA A 226 3.84 13.84 22.84
N ILE A 227 3.04 13.63 21.78
CA ILE A 227 1.86 14.46 21.48
C ILE A 227 0.80 14.35 22.59
N ASN A 228 0.52 13.13 23.06
CA ASN A 228 -0.49 12.85 24.08
C ASN A 228 -0.08 13.39 25.46
N LYS A 229 1.22 13.42 25.75
CA LYS A 229 1.77 13.91 27.02
C LYS A 229 2.15 15.38 26.97
N LYS A 230 2.11 16.00 25.78
CA LYS A 230 2.61 17.36 25.49
C LYS A 230 3.99 17.62 26.09
N LYS A 231 4.89 16.63 25.98
CA LYS A 231 6.17 16.61 26.70
C LYS A 231 7.35 16.48 25.74
N TRP A 232 8.31 17.39 25.91
CA TRP A 232 9.62 17.33 25.28
C TRP A 232 10.58 16.45 26.07
N ALA A 233 11.44 15.70 25.38
CA ALA A 233 12.59 15.02 25.99
C ALA A 233 13.80 15.02 25.06
N LYS A 234 14.99 15.16 25.64
CA LYS A 234 16.27 15.27 24.94
C LYS A 234 17.13 14.04 25.25
N TYR A 235 17.82 13.53 24.23
CA TYR A 235 18.65 12.34 24.30
C TYR A 235 19.94 12.52 23.48
N LEU A 236 20.96 11.77 23.86
CA LEU A 236 22.17 11.57 23.06
C LEU A 236 22.17 10.13 22.55
N ILE A 237 22.30 9.94 21.24
CA ILE A 237 22.37 8.63 20.61
C ILE A 237 23.80 8.10 20.74
N LEU A 238 23.93 6.88 21.26
CA LEU A 238 25.19 6.20 21.45
C LEU A 238 25.28 5.01 20.48
N ASP A 239 26.38 4.90 19.74
CA ASP A 239 26.66 3.70 18.93
C ASP A 239 27.13 2.60 19.89
N LYS A 240 26.33 1.54 20.08
CA LYS A 240 26.76 0.35 20.81
C LYS A 240 27.09 -0.77 19.83
N GLU A 241 28.32 -1.29 19.91
CA GLU A 241 28.75 -2.48 19.17
C GLU A 241 28.15 -3.79 19.73
N LYS A 242 27.58 -3.77 20.95
CA LYS A 242 26.88 -4.92 21.56
C LYS A 242 25.62 -4.47 22.32
N PRO A 243 24.47 -5.15 22.15
CA PRO A 243 23.25 -4.83 22.87
C PRO A 243 23.44 -5.16 24.36
N SER A 244 23.25 -4.17 25.23
CA SER A 244 23.09 -4.39 26.66
C SER A 244 21.59 -4.43 26.97
N ASN A 245 21.14 -5.40 27.77
CA ASN A 245 19.72 -5.63 28.08
C ASN A 245 19.01 -4.50 28.88
N SER A 246 19.62 -3.31 29.07
CA SER A 246 19.11 -2.24 29.95
C SER A 246 19.04 -0.84 29.31
N GLY A 247 19.10 -0.71 27.98
CA GLY A 247 19.00 0.59 27.28
C GLY A 247 17.67 0.81 26.56
N ASN A 248 17.24 2.07 26.42
CA ASN A 248 16.15 2.45 25.52
C ASN A 248 16.69 2.54 24.09
N TYR A 249 16.10 1.78 23.16
CA TYR A 249 16.48 1.77 21.74
C TYR A 249 15.58 2.70 20.93
N LEU A 250 16.09 3.19 19.79
CA LEU A 250 15.22 3.84 18.81
C LEU A 250 14.30 2.78 18.19
N PRO A 251 13.03 3.10 17.92
CA PRO A 251 12.11 2.18 17.26
C PRO A 251 12.39 2.04 15.75
N PHE A 252 13.41 2.71 15.24
CA PHE A 252 13.80 2.73 13.84
C PHE A 252 15.32 2.82 13.69
N THR A 253 15.79 2.49 12.49
CA THR A 253 17.16 2.76 12.05
C THR A 253 17.21 4.10 11.31
N TYR A 254 18.39 4.71 11.19
CA TYR A 254 18.54 5.92 10.41
C TYR A 254 19.84 5.91 9.59
N LYS A 255 19.83 6.62 8.46
CA LYS A 255 21.01 6.81 7.60
C LYS A 255 21.21 8.28 7.30
N VAL A 256 22.45 8.72 7.53
CA VAL A 256 23.00 10.00 7.07
C VAL A 256 23.84 9.80 5.81
N ASN A 257 23.94 10.84 4.98
CA ASN A 257 24.72 10.85 3.75
C ASN A 257 24.33 9.73 2.76
N TYR A 258 23.05 9.36 2.73
CA TYR A 258 22.49 8.32 1.87
C TYR A 258 22.58 8.67 0.36
N PHE A 259 22.35 9.92 -0.05
CA PHE A 259 22.57 10.37 -1.45
C PHE A 259 24.00 10.12 -1.89
N MET A 260 24.97 10.48 -1.05
CA MET A 260 26.40 10.28 -1.31
C MET A 260 26.78 8.80 -1.31
N LYS A 261 26.30 8.03 -0.33
CA LYS A 261 26.57 6.57 -0.22
C LYS A 261 25.95 5.77 -1.36
N ALA A 262 24.83 6.24 -1.91
CA ALA A 262 24.17 5.64 -3.07
C ALA A 262 24.77 6.10 -4.41
N ASP A 263 25.85 6.90 -4.38
CA ASP A 263 26.55 7.45 -5.55
C ASP A 263 25.62 8.18 -6.54
N LEU A 264 24.60 8.88 -6.01
CA LEU A 264 23.56 9.46 -6.86
C LEU A 264 24.06 10.56 -7.79
N LYS A 265 25.14 11.27 -7.45
CA LYS A 265 25.76 12.26 -8.34
C LYS A 265 26.12 11.62 -9.69
N ASN A 266 26.75 10.43 -9.65
CA ASN A 266 27.10 9.68 -10.86
C ASN A 266 25.87 9.01 -11.47
N CYS A 267 25.01 8.38 -10.67
CA CYS A 267 23.81 7.71 -11.17
C CYS A 267 22.84 8.65 -11.90
N LEU A 268 22.80 9.93 -11.52
CA LEU A 268 22.00 10.99 -12.16
C LEU A 268 22.77 11.77 -13.23
N ALA A 269 24.09 11.54 -13.35
CA ALA A 269 25.02 12.30 -14.20
C ALA A 269 24.97 13.82 -13.93
N LEU A 270 25.06 14.21 -12.67
CA LEU A 270 25.10 15.62 -12.28
C LEU A 270 26.49 16.22 -12.54
N GLU A 271 26.50 17.42 -13.09
CA GLU A 271 27.71 18.19 -13.34
C GLU A 271 28.35 18.69 -12.04
N ASP A 272 29.63 19.09 -12.13
CA ASP A 272 30.41 19.52 -10.96
C ASP A 272 29.97 20.86 -10.37
N ASP A 273 29.19 21.65 -11.11
CA ASP A 273 28.62 22.93 -10.70
C ASP A 273 27.28 22.79 -9.97
N VAL A 274 26.76 21.56 -9.82
CA VAL A 274 25.46 21.29 -9.20
C VAL A 274 25.62 21.03 -7.71
N SER A 275 24.84 21.77 -6.92
CA SER A 275 24.57 21.47 -5.50
C SER A 275 23.17 20.89 -5.35
N VAL A 276 22.97 20.00 -4.37
CA VAL A 276 21.69 19.33 -4.14
C VAL A 276 21.29 19.42 -2.67
N SER A 277 20.09 19.93 -2.38
CA SER A 277 19.44 19.77 -1.07
C SER A 277 18.41 18.66 -1.16
N THR A 278 18.52 17.63 -0.34
CA THR A 278 17.60 16.48 -0.34
C THR A 278 16.60 16.55 0.80
N CYS A 279 15.34 16.25 0.47
CA CYS A 279 14.31 15.89 1.41
C CYS A 279 14.43 14.37 1.67
N GLY A 280 14.74 14.04 2.91
CA GLY A 280 14.72 12.69 3.44
C GLY A 280 13.31 12.10 3.48
N THR A 281 13.22 10.86 3.89
CA THR A 281 11.97 10.10 3.99
C THR A 281 12.10 9.06 5.09
N THR A 282 10.98 8.62 5.64
CA THR A 282 10.93 7.33 6.33
C THR A 282 10.49 6.28 5.32
N ILE A 283 11.26 5.19 5.19
CA ILE A 283 10.86 4.01 4.43
C ILE A 283 10.71 2.82 5.34
N THR A 284 9.72 1.98 5.05
CA THR A 284 9.57 0.70 5.75
C THR A 284 10.29 -0.37 4.93
N LEU A 285 11.23 -1.06 5.57
CA LEU A 285 12.02 -2.14 4.99
C LEU A 285 11.64 -3.45 5.65
N ALA A 286 11.72 -4.55 4.88
CA ALA A 286 11.61 -5.90 5.40
C ALA A 286 12.96 -6.60 5.22
N ASP A 287 13.53 -7.12 6.32
CA ASP A 287 14.72 -7.96 6.29
C ASP A 287 14.52 -9.18 7.18
N GLY A 288 14.83 -10.37 6.68
CA GLY A 288 14.67 -11.62 7.44
C GLY A 288 13.25 -11.94 7.94
N GLY A 289 12.21 -11.24 7.44
CA GLY A 289 10.83 -11.40 7.89
C GLY A 289 10.36 -10.38 8.94
N GLU A 290 11.24 -9.49 9.43
CA GLU A 290 10.88 -8.37 10.31
C GLU A 290 10.82 -7.06 9.53
N GLU A 291 9.74 -6.30 9.72
CA GLU A 291 9.61 -4.94 9.19
C GLU A 291 10.22 -3.93 10.17
N TYR A 292 11.06 -3.03 9.66
CA TYR A 292 11.59 -1.92 10.43
C TYR A 292 11.60 -0.63 9.60
N ASP A 293 11.45 0.50 10.28
CA ASP A 293 11.54 1.80 9.64
C ASP A 293 13.01 2.25 9.52
N LEU A 294 13.36 2.76 8.34
CA LEU A 294 14.61 3.45 8.06
C LEU A 294 14.32 4.93 7.79
N VAL A 295 14.89 5.79 8.61
CA VAL A 295 14.83 7.25 8.47
C VAL A 295 16.04 7.72 7.66
N ILE A 296 15.80 8.24 6.47
CA ILE A 296 16.81 8.88 5.63
C ILE A 296 16.82 10.37 5.99
N HIS A 297 17.99 10.89 6.37
CA HIS A 297 18.15 12.30 6.71
C HIS A 297 18.13 13.18 5.45
N ASN A 298 17.73 14.43 5.62
CA ASN A 298 18.02 15.53 4.72
C ASN A 298 19.54 15.68 4.59
N GLU A 299 20.01 15.86 3.36
CA GLU A 299 21.41 16.06 3.04
C GLU A 299 21.59 17.29 2.18
N ARG A 300 22.66 18.03 2.41
CA ARG A 300 23.10 19.12 1.55
C ARG A 300 24.44 18.74 0.93
N VAL A 301 24.44 18.56 -0.38
CA VAL A 301 25.60 18.20 -1.17
C VAL A 301 26.08 19.43 -1.93
N GLU A 302 27.28 19.89 -1.60
CA GLU A 302 27.88 21.07 -2.22
C GLU A 302 28.50 20.76 -3.59
N ALA A 303 28.51 21.77 -4.46
CA ALA A 303 29.14 21.68 -5.78
C ALA A 303 30.67 21.61 -5.66
N SER A 304 31.31 20.96 -6.64
CA SER A 304 32.77 20.78 -6.68
C SER A 304 33.50 21.92 -7.41
N LYS A 305 32.80 22.75 -8.19
CA LYS A 305 33.35 23.93 -8.91
C LYS A 305 32.51 25.19 -8.64
N VAL A 306 33.19 26.33 -8.51
CA VAL A 306 32.62 27.68 -8.23
C VAL A 306 33.25 28.65 -9.26
N PRO A 307 32.46 29.35 -10.09
CA PRO A 307 31.67 30.50 -9.61
C PRO A 307 30.16 30.44 -9.83
N THR A 308 29.66 29.65 -10.78
CA THR A 308 28.22 29.54 -11.09
C THR A 308 27.70 28.20 -10.59
N THR A 309 27.14 28.18 -9.39
CA THR A 309 26.54 26.97 -8.81
C THR A 309 25.04 26.91 -9.08
N ARG A 310 24.59 25.83 -9.72
CA ARG A 310 23.15 25.55 -9.87
C ARG A 310 22.68 24.76 -8.66
N HIS A 311 21.54 25.15 -8.08
CA HIS A 311 20.96 24.45 -6.94
C HIS A 311 19.75 23.62 -7.37
N LEU A 312 19.80 22.33 -7.09
CA LEU A 312 18.71 21.40 -7.32
C LEU A 312 18.18 20.87 -5.99
N LYS A 313 16.93 20.42 -6.01
CA LYS A 313 16.27 19.77 -4.89
C LYS A 313 16.09 18.29 -5.19
N GLY A 314 16.37 17.45 -4.20
CA GLY A 314 16.21 16.00 -4.25
C GLY A 314 15.11 15.52 -3.31
N ILE A 315 14.41 14.45 -3.64
CA ILE A 315 13.38 13.85 -2.76
C ILE A 315 13.54 12.34 -2.80
N TRP A 316 13.67 11.72 -1.64
CA TRP A 316 13.48 10.29 -1.50
C TRP A 316 12.00 9.96 -1.36
N ILE A 317 11.52 8.95 -2.09
CA ILE A 317 10.10 8.56 -2.06
C ILE A 317 9.97 7.04 -2.15
N GLN A 318 9.15 6.44 -1.28
CA GLN A 318 8.76 5.03 -1.38
C GLN A 318 7.33 4.94 -1.93
N PRO A 319 7.10 4.40 -3.14
CA PRO A 319 5.75 4.26 -3.70
C PRO A 319 4.89 3.28 -2.88
N SER A 320 3.57 3.44 -2.95
CA SER A 320 2.61 2.59 -2.23
C SER A 320 2.35 1.25 -2.96
N LYS A 321 2.17 0.16 -2.20
CA LYS A 321 2.17 -1.22 -2.74
C LYS A 321 1.00 -1.53 -3.70
N LEU A 322 -0.14 -0.87 -3.51
CA LEU A 322 -1.37 -1.12 -4.27
C LEU A 322 -1.91 0.16 -4.93
N GLU A 323 -1.04 1.16 -5.15
CA GLU A 323 -1.43 2.42 -5.75
C GLU A 323 -2.12 2.19 -7.10
N GLY A 324 -3.26 2.86 -7.30
CA GLY A 324 -4.05 2.77 -8.53
C GLY A 324 -4.76 1.43 -8.76
N LYS A 325 -4.54 0.39 -7.92
CA LYS A 325 -5.21 -0.90 -8.05
C LYS A 325 -6.68 -0.79 -7.66
N VAL A 326 -7.54 -1.53 -8.33
CA VAL A 326 -8.94 -1.71 -7.96
C VAL A 326 -9.15 -3.09 -7.36
N ALA A 327 -9.63 -3.14 -6.12
CA ALA A 327 -9.93 -4.37 -5.40
C ALA A 327 -11.43 -4.53 -5.17
N LEU A 328 -11.95 -5.74 -5.36
CA LEU A 328 -13.27 -6.17 -4.88
C LEU A 328 -13.06 -7.15 -3.74
N ILE A 329 -13.59 -6.84 -2.56
CA ILE A 329 -13.46 -7.68 -1.37
C ILE A 329 -14.87 -8.08 -0.93
N THR A 330 -15.13 -9.39 -0.91
CA THR A 330 -16.41 -9.93 -0.41
C THR A 330 -16.37 -10.16 1.10
N GLY A 331 -17.49 -9.96 1.79
CA GLY A 331 -17.53 -10.06 3.25
C GLY A 331 -16.70 -8.96 3.93
N ALA A 332 -16.68 -7.76 3.32
CA ALA A 332 -15.81 -6.67 3.72
C ALA A 332 -16.48 -5.61 4.62
N ALA A 333 -17.72 -5.84 5.07
CA ALA A 333 -18.37 -4.94 6.01
C ALA A 333 -17.84 -5.07 7.45
N SER A 334 -17.14 -6.18 7.78
CA SER A 334 -16.62 -6.43 9.13
C SER A 334 -15.37 -7.34 9.14
N GLY A 335 -14.78 -7.52 10.33
CA GLY A 335 -13.71 -8.47 10.59
C GLY A 335 -12.50 -8.34 9.66
N ILE A 336 -11.97 -9.48 9.21
CA ILE A 336 -10.81 -9.58 8.31
C ILE A 336 -11.05 -8.82 7.00
N GLY A 337 -12.26 -8.89 6.44
CA GLY A 337 -12.58 -8.23 5.18
C GLY A 337 -12.52 -6.71 5.28
N LYS A 338 -13.10 -6.14 6.36
CA LYS A 338 -13.03 -4.69 6.62
C LYS A 338 -11.61 -4.23 6.90
N GLU A 339 -10.87 -4.97 7.72
CA GLU A 339 -9.46 -4.66 8.00
C GLU A 339 -8.62 -4.69 6.73
N THR A 340 -8.84 -5.70 5.86
CA THR A 340 -8.16 -5.77 4.57
C THR A 340 -8.54 -4.61 3.66
N ALA A 341 -9.82 -4.22 3.62
CA ALA A 341 -10.26 -3.05 2.87
C ALA A 341 -9.55 -1.78 3.34
N ALA A 342 -9.48 -1.55 4.66
CA ALA A 342 -8.76 -0.42 5.25
C ALA A 342 -7.27 -0.44 4.86
N LYS A 343 -6.64 -1.61 4.97
CA LYS A 343 -5.23 -1.79 4.62
C LYS A 343 -4.98 -1.56 3.13
N PHE A 344 -5.85 -2.04 2.25
CA PHE A 344 -5.74 -1.82 0.81
C PHE A 344 -5.88 -0.34 0.45
N VAL A 345 -6.83 0.38 1.06
CA VAL A 345 -6.97 1.84 0.89
C VAL A 345 -5.73 2.58 1.39
N SER A 346 -5.18 2.18 2.54
CA SER A 346 -3.92 2.77 3.06
C SER A 346 -2.74 2.54 2.11
N HIS A 347 -2.77 1.46 1.33
CA HIS A 347 -1.81 1.17 0.27
C HIS A 347 -2.20 1.73 -1.11
N GLY A 348 -3.13 2.68 -1.18
CA GLY A 348 -3.46 3.43 -2.41
C GLY A 348 -4.47 2.74 -3.34
N ALA A 349 -5.05 1.61 -2.92
CA ALA A 349 -6.07 0.93 -3.72
C ALA A 349 -7.42 1.64 -3.63
N LYS A 350 -8.19 1.54 -4.72
CA LYS A 350 -9.64 1.76 -4.71
C LYS A 350 -10.33 0.45 -4.35
N VAL A 351 -11.24 0.47 -3.40
CA VAL A 351 -11.84 -0.77 -2.86
C VAL A 351 -13.34 -0.76 -3.03
N VAL A 352 -13.89 -1.84 -3.59
CA VAL A 352 -15.31 -2.15 -3.55
C VAL A 352 -15.55 -3.12 -2.40
N ILE A 353 -16.33 -2.68 -1.41
CA ILE A 353 -16.87 -3.50 -0.34
C ILE A 353 -18.11 -4.20 -0.88
N ALA A 354 -18.04 -5.52 -1.03
CA ALA A 354 -19.18 -6.37 -1.35
C ALA A 354 -19.63 -7.13 -0.12
N ASP A 355 -20.86 -6.90 0.33
CA ASP A 355 -21.40 -7.57 1.52
C ASP A 355 -22.92 -7.70 1.45
N ILE A 356 -23.47 -8.69 2.16
CA ILE A 356 -24.92 -8.87 2.28
C ILE A 356 -25.53 -7.85 3.26
N HIS A 357 -24.74 -7.37 4.23
CA HIS A 357 -25.19 -6.41 5.24
C HIS A 357 -25.09 -4.97 4.72
N ARG A 358 -26.20 -4.47 4.15
CA ARG A 358 -26.26 -3.16 3.50
C ARG A 358 -25.76 -2.00 4.35
N GLN A 359 -26.31 -1.84 5.55
CA GLN A 359 -25.97 -0.70 6.42
C GLN A 359 -24.49 -0.76 6.85
N LEU A 360 -24.04 -1.90 7.37
CA LEU A 360 -22.65 -2.08 7.80
C LEU A 360 -21.66 -1.84 6.66
N GLY A 361 -21.98 -2.31 5.44
CA GLY A 361 -21.14 -2.09 4.28
C GLY A 361 -21.08 -0.62 3.83
N GLN A 362 -22.21 0.10 3.89
CA GLN A 362 -22.25 1.54 3.62
C GLN A 362 -21.47 2.35 4.67
N ASP A 363 -21.61 2.00 5.95
CA ASP A 363 -20.88 2.63 7.05
C ASP A 363 -19.37 2.39 6.90
N ALA A 364 -18.97 1.16 6.58
CA ALA A 364 -17.58 0.82 6.32
C ALA A 364 -17.01 1.60 5.13
N ALA A 365 -17.74 1.67 4.01
CA ALA A 365 -17.28 2.45 2.85
C ALA A 365 -17.15 3.94 3.17
N SER A 366 -18.08 4.49 3.96
CA SER A 366 -18.05 5.90 4.38
C SER A 366 -16.86 6.19 5.30
N GLN A 367 -16.54 5.29 6.24
CA GLN A 367 -15.38 5.40 7.13
C GLN A 367 -14.05 5.30 6.38
N LEU A 368 -13.97 4.45 5.34
CA LEU A 368 -12.73 4.31 4.56
C LEU A 368 -12.51 5.43 3.52
N GLY A 369 -13.55 6.23 3.27
CA GLY A 369 -13.45 7.46 2.51
C GLY A 369 -13.63 7.31 0.99
N PRO A 370 -13.23 8.31 0.19
CA PRO A 370 -13.67 8.48 -1.20
C PRO A 370 -13.11 7.43 -2.18
N ASN A 371 -12.09 6.66 -1.78
CA ASN A 371 -11.54 5.56 -2.57
C ASN A 371 -12.30 4.24 -2.32
N THR A 372 -13.42 4.28 -1.61
CA THR A 372 -14.21 3.09 -1.30
C THR A 372 -15.64 3.23 -1.81
N ALA A 373 -16.17 2.15 -2.36
CA ALA A 373 -17.57 2.04 -2.77
C ALA A 373 -18.20 0.79 -2.18
N PHE A 374 -19.52 0.80 -1.96
CA PHE A 374 -20.25 -0.35 -1.44
C PHE A 374 -21.20 -0.92 -2.50
N VAL A 375 -21.30 -2.25 -2.56
CA VAL A 375 -22.31 -2.97 -3.34
C VAL A 375 -22.93 -4.10 -2.51
N PRO A 376 -24.27 -4.23 -2.46
CA PRO A 376 -24.90 -5.39 -1.84
C PRO A 376 -24.57 -6.65 -2.65
N CYS A 377 -24.11 -7.70 -1.99
CA CYS A 377 -23.72 -8.93 -2.65
C CYS A 377 -23.92 -10.15 -1.74
N ASP A 378 -24.86 -11.02 -2.10
CA ASP A 378 -24.93 -12.38 -1.57
C ASP A 378 -24.07 -13.29 -2.43
N VAL A 379 -22.93 -13.75 -1.90
CA VAL A 379 -22.00 -14.60 -2.67
C VAL A 379 -22.56 -15.99 -3.02
N SER A 380 -23.65 -16.44 -2.37
CA SER A 380 -24.34 -17.67 -2.77
C SER A 380 -25.09 -17.51 -4.11
N SER A 381 -25.46 -16.26 -4.45
CA SER A 381 -26.04 -15.86 -5.72
C SER A 381 -24.95 -15.53 -6.74
N GLU A 382 -24.88 -16.30 -7.82
CA GLU A 382 -23.85 -16.05 -8.85
C GLU A 382 -24.07 -14.72 -9.59
N SER A 383 -25.33 -14.31 -9.78
CA SER A 383 -25.67 -13.04 -10.43
C SER A 383 -25.21 -11.85 -9.61
N ASP A 384 -25.27 -11.94 -8.28
CA ASP A 384 -24.81 -10.88 -7.38
C ASP A 384 -23.30 -10.73 -7.47
N VAL A 385 -22.55 -11.85 -7.45
CA VAL A 385 -21.10 -11.84 -7.63
C VAL A 385 -20.70 -11.27 -8.98
N SER A 386 -21.38 -11.67 -10.05
CA SER A 386 -21.14 -11.13 -11.40
C SER A 386 -21.39 -9.62 -11.44
N SER A 387 -22.50 -9.17 -10.86
CA SER A 387 -22.88 -7.75 -10.78
C SER A 387 -21.90 -6.93 -9.94
N ALA A 388 -21.36 -7.49 -8.85
CA ALA A 388 -20.35 -6.83 -8.02
C ALA A 388 -19.02 -6.64 -8.78
N VAL A 389 -18.62 -7.62 -9.59
CA VAL A 389 -17.46 -7.50 -10.50
C VAL A 389 -17.71 -6.43 -11.55
N ASP A 390 -18.88 -6.44 -12.20
CA ASP A 390 -19.24 -5.43 -13.20
C ASP A 390 -19.35 -4.02 -12.58
N PHE A 391 -19.81 -3.92 -11.34
CA PHE A 391 -19.83 -2.67 -10.57
C PHE A 391 -18.42 -2.12 -10.34
N ALA A 392 -17.46 -2.96 -9.94
CA ALA A 392 -16.06 -2.53 -9.77
C ALA A 392 -15.46 -2.00 -11.09
N VAL A 393 -15.70 -2.71 -12.19
CA VAL A 393 -15.25 -2.28 -13.52
C VAL A 393 -15.94 -0.98 -13.96
N SER A 394 -17.24 -0.84 -13.72
CA SER A 394 -17.99 0.35 -14.12
C SER A 394 -17.61 1.58 -13.28
N ASN A 395 -17.42 1.40 -11.97
CA ASN A 395 -17.17 2.50 -11.04
C ASN A 395 -15.71 2.98 -11.07
N PHE A 396 -14.76 2.07 -11.30
CA PHE A 396 -13.33 2.37 -11.22
C PHE A 396 -12.52 2.03 -12.49
N GLY A 397 -13.20 1.56 -13.55
CA GLY A 397 -12.63 1.30 -14.88
C GLY A 397 -12.04 -0.11 -15.05
N GLN A 398 -11.74 -0.82 -13.97
CA GLN A 398 -11.05 -2.12 -14.00
C GLN A 398 -11.25 -2.92 -12.72
N LEU A 399 -10.80 -4.18 -12.72
CA LEU A 399 -10.64 -5.00 -11.52
C LEU A 399 -9.26 -5.67 -11.54
N ASP A 400 -8.41 -5.37 -10.56
CA ASP A 400 -7.05 -5.91 -10.44
C ASP A 400 -6.94 -6.98 -9.37
N ILE A 401 -7.70 -6.84 -8.28
CA ILE A 401 -7.65 -7.73 -7.14
C ILE A 401 -9.06 -8.22 -6.81
N MET A 402 -9.26 -9.53 -6.84
CA MET A 402 -10.45 -10.15 -6.27
C MET A 402 -10.07 -10.83 -4.97
N TYR A 403 -10.63 -10.38 -3.85
CA TYR A 403 -10.49 -11.08 -2.58
C TYR A 403 -11.83 -11.71 -2.19
N SER A 404 -11.94 -13.00 -2.49
CA SER A 404 -13.06 -13.84 -2.06
C SER A 404 -12.88 -14.22 -0.59
N ASN A 405 -13.31 -13.32 0.30
CA ASN A 405 -13.17 -13.46 1.74
C ASN A 405 -14.47 -13.87 2.46
N ALA A 406 -15.64 -13.61 1.86
CA ALA A 406 -16.92 -13.97 2.46
C ALA A 406 -17.00 -15.46 2.83
N GLY A 407 -17.55 -15.74 4.00
CA GLY A 407 -17.78 -17.09 4.48
C GLY A 407 -18.78 -17.11 5.63
N VAL A 408 -19.38 -18.27 5.86
CA VAL A 408 -20.26 -18.56 7.00
C VAL A 408 -19.70 -19.71 7.83
N ALA A 409 -19.90 -19.62 9.14
CA ALA A 409 -19.63 -20.72 10.05
C ALA A 409 -20.64 -21.84 9.77
N CYS A 410 -20.32 -23.06 10.20
CA CYS A 410 -21.30 -24.14 10.16
C CYS A 410 -22.08 -24.22 11.47
N HIS A 411 -23.40 -24.37 11.35
CA HIS A 411 -24.28 -24.75 12.46
C HIS A 411 -24.75 -26.19 12.25
N THR A 412 -23.81 -27.07 11.95
CA THR A 412 -24.07 -28.50 11.76
C THR A 412 -23.71 -29.27 13.03
N PRO A 413 -24.38 -30.41 13.30
CA PRO A 413 -24.00 -31.28 14.41
C PRO A 413 -22.53 -31.70 14.35
N PRO A 414 -21.88 -31.99 15.49
CA PRO A 414 -20.50 -32.46 15.53
C PRO A 414 -20.36 -33.89 14.98
N SER A 415 -21.44 -34.67 15.06
CA SER A 415 -21.50 -36.05 14.60
C SER A 415 -21.88 -36.13 13.11
N ILE A 416 -21.14 -36.92 12.34
CA ILE A 416 -21.38 -37.09 10.90
C ILE A 416 -22.70 -37.80 10.59
N VAL A 417 -23.19 -38.68 11.47
CA VAL A 417 -24.44 -39.42 11.23
C VAL A 417 -25.69 -38.53 11.38
N ASP A 418 -25.54 -37.39 12.06
CA ASP A 418 -26.62 -36.43 12.30
C ASP A 418 -26.59 -35.26 11.30
N LEU A 419 -25.70 -35.30 10.31
CA LEU A 419 -25.51 -34.21 9.37
C LEU A 419 -26.74 -34.03 8.46
N ASP A 420 -27.42 -32.88 8.61
CA ASP A 420 -28.39 -32.41 7.64
C ASP A 420 -27.69 -31.92 6.37
N LEU A 421 -27.95 -32.60 5.25
CA LEU A 421 -27.37 -32.24 3.95
C LEU A 421 -27.85 -30.88 3.44
N ALA A 422 -29.05 -30.42 3.82
CA ALA A 422 -29.47 -29.07 3.45
C ALA A 422 -28.63 -28.00 4.18
N ALA A 423 -28.23 -28.25 5.42
CA ALA A 423 -27.29 -27.39 6.15
C ALA A 423 -25.88 -27.45 5.54
N PHE A 424 -25.43 -28.62 5.11
CA PHE A 424 -24.20 -28.79 4.35
C PHE A 424 -24.22 -27.95 3.07
N ASP A 425 -25.28 -28.07 2.26
CA ASP A 425 -25.44 -27.37 0.99
C ASP A 425 -25.41 -25.85 1.17
N ARG A 426 -26.02 -25.31 2.24
CA ARG A 426 -25.95 -23.87 2.55
C ARG A 426 -24.53 -23.38 2.81
N VAL A 427 -23.73 -24.12 3.59
CA VAL A 427 -22.33 -23.77 3.85
C VAL A 427 -21.51 -23.86 2.57
N MET A 428 -21.72 -24.90 1.77
CA MET A 428 -21.02 -25.09 0.49
C MET A 428 -21.40 -24.02 -0.53
N ALA A 429 -22.66 -23.58 -0.56
CA ALA A 429 -23.13 -22.51 -1.44
C ALA A 429 -22.37 -21.20 -1.22
N VAL A 430 -22.08 -20.86 0.03
CA VAL A 430 -21.32 -19.66 0.37
C VAL A 430 -19.81 -19.90 0.27
N ASN A 431 -19.27 -20.84 1.07
CA ASN A 431 -17.82 -20.98 1.29
C ASN A 431 -17.08 -21.58 0.07
N VAL A 432 -17.79 -22.30 -0.80
CA VAL A 432 -17.18 -23.01 -1.94
C VAL A 432 -17.72 -22.46 -3.26
N ARG A 433 -19.04 -22.54 -3.50
CA ARG A 433 -19.63 -22.07 -4.76
C ARG A 433 -19.45 -20.57 -4.93
N GLY A 434 -19.64 -19.76 -3.88
CA GLY A 434 -19.36 -18.32 -3.91
C GLY A 434 -17.90 -18.00 -4.23
N MET A 435 -16.97 -18.76 -3.69
CA MET A 435 -15.53 -18.63 -3.98
C MET A 435 -15.23 -18.89 -5.47
N VAL A 436 -15.80 -19.97 -6.02
CA VAL A 436 -15.68 -20.32 -7.44
C VAL A 436 -16.31 -19.26 -8.33
N ALA A 437 -17.49 -18.74 -7.97
CA ALA A 437 -18.14 -17.65 -8.69
C ALA A 437 -17.26 -16.39 -8.70
N GLY A 438 -16.65 -16.07 -7.57
CA GLY A 438 -15.70 -14.96 -7.45
C GLY A 438 -14.51 -15.10 -8.39
N ILE A 439 -13.86 -16.27 -8.40
CA ILE A 439 -12.77 -16.58 -9.33
C ILE A 439 -13.26 -16.46 -10.78
N LYS A 440 -14.35 -17.14 -11.13
CA LYS A 440 -14.91 -17.16 -12.50
C LYS A 440 -15.15 -15.76 -13.05
N HIS A 441 -15.85 -14.91 -12.30
CA HIS A 441 -16.22 -13.58 -12.79
C HIS A 441 -15.07 -12.58 -12.73
N ALA A 442 -14.16 -12.68 -11.75
CA ALA A 442 -12.93 -11.90 -11.76
C ALA A 442 -12.06 -12.28 -12.97
N SER A 443 -11.86 -13.59 -13.22
CA SER A 443 -11.13 -14.07 -14.38
C SER A 443 -11.73 -13.59 -15.71
N ARG A 444 -13.06 -13.53 -15.83
CA ARG A 444 -13.75 -13.00 -17.03
C ARG A 444 -13.27 -11.61 -17.42
N VAL A 445 -13.07 -10.71 -16.46
CA VAL A 445 -12.63 -9.33 -16.72
C VAL A 445 -11.10 -9.16 -16.70
N MET A 446 -10.38 -10.04 -16.01
CA MET A 446 -8.92 -10.03 -15.92
C MET A 446 -8.21 -10.67 -17.13
N ILE A 447 -8.79 -11.73 -17.73
CA ILE A 447 -8.16 -12.47 -18.84
C ILE A 447 -7.89 -11.58 -20.07
N PRO A 448 -8.82 -10.75 -20.55
CA PRO A 448 -8.56 -9.85 -21.68
C PRO A 448 -7.41 -8.88 -21.40
N ARG A 449 -7.30 -8.43 -20.15
CA ARG A 449 -6.22 -7.54 -19.68
C ARG A 449 -4.89 -8.30 -19.54
N ARG A 450 -4.91 -9.61 -19.33
CA ARG A 450 -3.75 -10.45 -19.01
C ARG A 450 -3.04 -10.09 -17.70
N THR A 451 -3.80 -9.66 -16.69
CA THR A 451 -3.27 -9.29 -15.37
C THR A 451 -4.33 -9.54 -14.30
N GLY A 452 -3.91 -9.90 -13.09
CA GLY A 452 -4.78 -9.89 -11.91
C GLY A 452 -4.21 -10.70 -10.76
N SER A 453 -4.71 -10.42 -9.55
CA SER A 453 -4.47 -11.24 -8.36
C SER A 453 -5.80 -11.65 -7.74
N ILE A 454 -6.00 -12.95 -7.60
CA ILE A 454 -7.17 -13.52 -6.94
C ILE A 454 -6.71 -14.16 -5.63
N ILE A 455 -7.34 -13.75 -4.53
CA ILE A 455 -7.06 -14.21 -3.18
C ILE A 455 -8.34 -14.85 -2.64
N CYS A 456 -8.19 -16.00 -2.00
CA CYS A 456 -9.28 -16.72 -1.36
C CYS A 456 -9.00 -16.89 0.15
N THR A 457 -10.02 -16.72 0.99
CA THR A 457 -9.88 -17.01 2.43
C THR A 457 -10.19 -18.47 2.73
N ALA A 458 -9.14 -19.24 3.00
CA ALA A 458 -9.21 -20.61 3.51
C ALA A 458 -9.27 -20.59 5.06
N SER A 459 -8.56 -21.51 5.73
CA SER A 459 -8.45 -21.61 7.20
C SER A 459 -7.48 -22.73 7.54
N ILE A 460 -6.86 -22.70 8.72
CA ILE A 460 -6.14 -23.87 9.27
C ILE A 460 -7.00 -25.15 9.35
N THR A 461 -8.33 -25.01 9.44
CA THR A 461 -9.29 -26.14 9.39
C THR A 461 -9.33 -26.84 8.03
N GLY A 462 -8.80 -26.20 6.98
CA GLY A 462 -8.57 -26.77 5.65
C GLY A 462 -7.22 -27.49 5.51
N ILE A 463 -6.41 -27.53 6.57
CA ILE A 463 -5.11 -28.19 6.63
C ILE A 463 -5.15 -29.33 7.65
N MET A 464 -5.72 -29.05 8.83
CA MET A 464 -5.89 -29.99 9.92
C MET A 464 -7.38 -30.21 10.22
N GLY A 465 -7.82 -31.47 10.09
CA GLY A 465 -9.18 -31.86 10.49
C GLY A 465 -9.35 -31.90 12.02
N GLY A 466 -10.60 -31.81 12.48
CA GLY A 466 -10.95 -31.90 13.90
C GLY A 466 -10.88 -30.57 14.68
N LEU A 467 -10.61 -29.46 13.99
CA LEU A 467 -10.57 -28.12 14.59
C LEU A 467 -11.91 -27.36 14.52
N ALA A 468 -12.84 -27.85 13.71
CA ALA A 468 -14.20 -27.31 13.52
C ALA A 468 -15.14 -28.45 13.10
N GLN A 469 -16.46 -28.22 13.01
CA GLN A 469 -17.37 -29.25 12.52
C GLN A 469 -17.07 -29.63 11.06
N HIS A 470 -17.40 -30.88 10.71
CA HIS A 470 -17.03 -31.51 9.45
C HIS A 470 -17.33 -30.64 8.22
N THR A 471 -18.51 -30.04 8.15
CA THR A 471 -18.96 -29.22 7.02
C THR A 471 -18.03 -28.03 6.76
N TYR A 472 -17.64 -27.29 7.80
CA TYR A 472 -16.75 -26.15 7.63
C TYR A 472 -15.34 -26.58 7.22
N SER A 473 -14.79 -27.60 7.88
CA SER A 473 -13.51 -28.19 7.49
C SER A 473 -13.52 -28.62 6.02
N ILE A 474 -14.53 -29.41 5.58
CA ILE A 474 -14.68 -29.83 4.18
C ILE A 474 -14.69 -28.62 3.25
N SER A 475 -15.45 -27.57 3.58
CA SER A 475 -15.53 -26.36 2.76
C SER A 475 -14.17 -25.67 2.63
N LYS A 476 -13.36 -25.60 3.70
CA LYS A 476 -12.05 -24.93 3.69
C LYS A 476 -10.94 -25.79 3.06
N PHE A 477 -11.02 -27.12 3.17
CA PHE A 477 -10.21 -28.03 2.34
C PHE A 477 -10.51 -27.83 0.84
N ALA A 478 -11.79 -27.67 0.48
CA ALA A 478 -12.20 -27.44 -0.90
C ALA A 478 -11.64 -26.12 -1.45
N VAL A 479 -11.57 -25.04 -0.67
CA VAL A 479 -10.96 -23.76 -1.08
C VAL A 479 -9.49 -23.95 -1.50
N ILE A 480 -8.69 -24.67 -0.70
CA ILE A 480 -7.29 -24.94 -1.04
C ILE A 480 -7.19 -25.78 -2.32
N GLY A 481 -8.09 -26.76 -2.48
CA GLY A 481 -8.20 -27.55 -3.72
C GLY A 481 -8.55 -26.70 -4.94
N ILE A 482 -9.51 -25.78 -4.82
CA ILE A 482 -9.93 -24.86 -5.88
C ILE A 482 -8.73 -24.02 -6.35
N VAL A 483 -8.01 -23.40 -5.41
CA VAL A 483 -6.85 -22.56 -5.73
C VAL A 483 -5.80 -23.35 -6.51
N LYS A 484 -5.46 -24.56 -6.06
CA LYS A 484 -4.52 -25.44 -6.77
C LYS A 484 -5.03 -25.84 -8.16
N SER A 485 -6.33 -26.05 -8.31
CA SER A 485 -6.94 -26.49 -9.56
C SER A 485 -6.91 -25.41 -10.65
N VAL A 486 -7.13 -24.15 -10.31
CA VAL A 486 -7.29 -23.06 -11.29
C VAL A 486 -6.00 -22.28 -11.55
N ALA A 487 -5.05 -22.30 -10.62
CA ALA A 487 -3.86 -21.44 -10.68
C ALA A 487 -3.04 -21.62 -11.96
N SER A 488 -2.74 -22.87 -12.36
CA SER A 488 -1.91 -23.16 -13.54
C SER A 488 -2.56 -22.69 -14.85
N GLU A 489 -3.89 -22.81 -14.95
CA GLU A 489 -4.65 -22.30 -16.09
C GLU A 489 -4.57 -20.77 -16.15
N LEU A 490 -4.93 -20.10 -15.06
CA LEU A 490 -5.00 -18.64 -14.99
C LEU A 490 -3.63 -17.95 -15.07
N CYS A 491 -2.55 -18.62 -14.65
CA CYS A 491 -1.18 -18.15 -14.88
C CYS A 491 -0.86 -17.92 -16.36
N LYS A 492 -1.42 -18.72 -17.28
CA LYS A 492 -1.24 -18.53 -18.74
C LYS A 492 -1.82 -17.21 -19.24
N HIS A 493 -2.68 -16.59 -18.44
CA HIS A 493 -3.30 -15.30 -18.66
C HIS A 493 -2.71 -14.20 -17.76
N GLY A 494 -1.57 -14.42 -17.09
CA GLY A 494 -0.95 -13.41 -16.22
C GLY A 494 -1.75 -13.13 -14.94
N ILE A 495 -2.61 -14.07 -14.52
CA ILE A 495 -3.44 -13.96 -13.31
C ILE A 495 -2.90 -14.93 -12.27
N ARG A 496 -2.65 -14.43 -11.06
CA ARG A 496 -2.23 -15.24 -9.92
C ARG A 496 -3.43 -15.61 -9.07
N VAL A 497 -3.47 -16.84 -8.55
CA VAL A 497 -4.53 -17.29 -7.63
C VAL A 497 -3.90 -17.92 -6.41
N ASN A 498 -4.15 -17.37 -5.23
CA ASN A 498 -3.62 -17.87 -3.96
C ASN A 498 -4.71 -17.91 -2.90
N CYS A 499 -4.43 -18.56 -1.77
CA CYS A 499 -5.27 -18.46 -0.58
C CYS A 499 -4.46 -18.12 0.67
N ILE A 500 -5.15 -17.58 1.66
CA ILE A 500 -4.65 -17.36 3.01
C ILE A 500 -5.41 -18.29 3.94
N SER A 501 -4.70 -18.98 4.84
CA SER A 501 -5.28 -19.84 5.88
C SER A 501 -4.99 -19.26 7.27
N PRO A 502 -5.88 -18.43 7.82
CA PRO A 502 -5.71 -17.87 9.16
C PRO A 502 -5.94 -18.90 10.27
N PHE A 503 -5.28 -18.69 11.41
CA PHE A 503 -5.67 -19.21 12.71
C PHE A 503 -6.98 -18.58 13.20
N ALA A 504 -7.53 -19.10 14.30
CA ALA A 504 -8.73 -18.55 14.93
C ALA A 504 -8.47 -17.13 15.44
N ILE A 505 -9.26 -16.17 14.97
CA ILE A 505 -9.24 -14.76 15.39
C ILE A 505 -10.61 -14.45 16.00
N PRO A 506 -10.72 -13.79 17.16
CA PRO A 506 -11.98 -13.49 17.85
C PRO A 506 -12.80 -12.40 17.12
N THR A 507 -13.18 -12.69 15.89
CA THR A 507 -14.12 -11.91 15.08
C THR A 507 -15.56 -12.31 15.43
N ALA A 508 -16.55 -11.49 15.07
CA ALA A 508 -17.96 -11.82 15.26
C ALA A 508 -18.31 -13.23 14.74
N PHE A 509 -17.71 -13.64 13.62
CA PHE A 509 -17.83 -14.98 13.04
C PHE A 509 -17.43 -16.10 14.03
N VAL A 510 -16.24 -15.99 14.62
CA VAL A 510 -15.71 -17.03 15.52
C VAL A 510 -16.42 -16.96 16.87
N MET A 511 -16.74 -15.76 17.34
CA MET A 511 -17.44 -15.56 18.61
C MET A 511 -18.84 -16.15 18.59
N GLU A 512 -19.58 -16.00 17.49
CA GLU A 512 -20.90 -16.64 17.34
C GLU A 512 -20.83 -18.16 17.47
N GLU A 513 -19.80 -18.78 16.87
CA GLU A 513 -19.57 -20.22 16.96
C GLU A 513 -19.21 -20.64 18.39
N MET A 514 -18.28 -19.93 19.03
CA MET A 514 -17.81 -20.23 20.39
C MET A 514 -18.93 -20.10 21.43
N THR A 515 -19.81 -19.10 21.30
CA THR A 515 -20.97 -18.95 22.21
C THR A 515 -21.95 -20.11 22.10
N LYS A 516 -22.09 -20.73 20.92
CA LYS A 516 -22.95 -21.91 20.73
C LYS A 516 -22.33 -23.18 21.32
N PHE A 517 -21.01 -23.35 21.19
CA PHE A 517 -20.30 -24.49 21.79
C PHE A 517 -20.20 -24.40 23.31
N PHE A 518 -20.07 -23.18 23.85
CA PHE A 518 -19.91 -22.92 25.27
C PHE A 518 -21.00 -21.97 25.78
N PRO A 519 -22.27 -22.41 25.79
CA PRO A 519 -23.39 -21.56 26.19
C PRO A 519 -23.24 -21.10 27.64
N GLY A 520 -23.45 -19.80 27.88
CA GLY A 520 -23.35 -19.19 29.21
C GLY A 520 -21.92 -18.87 29.67
N VAL A 521 -20.89 -19.12 28.83
CA VAL A 521 -19.53 -18.64 29.09
C VAL A 521 -19.42 -17.16 28.69
N ASP A 522 -18.78 -16.39 29.56
CA ASP A 522 -18.50 -14.96 29.34
C ASP A 522 -17.63 -14.72 28.09
N GLU A 523 -17.93 -13.64 27.36
CA GLU A 523 -17.29 -13.32 26.09
C GLU A 523 -15.77 -13.16 26.22
N GLN A 524 -15.30 -12.49 27.28
CA GLN A 524 -13.86 -12.30 27.49
C GLN A 524 -13.15 -13.63 27.76
N LYS A 525 -13.83 -14.59 28.40
CA LYS A 525 -13.28 -15.94 28.57
C LYS A 525 -13.17 -16.67 27.23
N LEU A 526 -14.14 -16.54 26.34
CA LEU A 526 -14.06 -17.13 24.99
C LEU A 526 -12.93 -16.52 24.17
N ILE A 527 -12.77 -15.18 24.21
CA ILE A 527 -11.63 -14.48 23.59
C ILE A 527 -10.30 -15.02 24.13
N ASN A 528 -10.19 -15.15 25.45
CA ASN A 528 -8.98 -15.69 26.09
C ASN A 528 -8.73 -17.15 25.70
N MET A 529 -9.77 -17.98 25.56
CA MET A 529 -9.64 -19.36 25.08
C MET A 529 -9.06 -19.41 23.67
N ILE A 530 -9.54 -18.56 22.76
CA ILE A 530 -9.02 -18.46 21.38
C ILE A 530 -7.54 -18.06 21.39
N HIS A 531 -7.20 -17.00 22.12
CA HIS A 531 -5.81 -16.52 22.19
C HIS A 531 -4.86 -17.53 22.82
N ASN A 532 -5.30 -18.24 23.85
CA ASN A 532 -4.48 -19.24 24.55
C ASN A 532 -4.31 -20.55 23.75
N ALA A 533 -5.07 -20.74 22.67
CA ALA A 533 -4.92 -21.88 21.77
C ALA A 533 -3.79 -21.69 20.74
N GLY A 534 -3.20 -20.50 20.64
CA GLY A 534 -2.05 -20.25 19.75
C GLY A 534 -0.73 -20.79 20.31
N GLU A 535 0.19 -21.17 19.42
CA GLU A 535 1.51 -21.71 19.80
C GLU A 535 2.60 -20.63 19.92
N LEU A 536 2.46 -19.50 19.20
CA LEU A 536 3.46 -18.43 19.18
C LEU A 536 3.40 -17.59 20.46
N GLN A 537 4.40 -17.75 21.33
CA GLN A 537 4.50 -16.97 22.56
C GLN A 537 4.73 -15.48 22.27
N GLY A 538 4.04 -14.61 23.01
CA GLY A 538 4.21 -13.16 22.94
C GLY A 538 3.45 -12.45 21.82
N ALA A 539 2.79 -13.20 20.92
CA ALA A 539 1.99 -12.65 19.84
C ALA A 539 0.63 -13.35 19.75
N ARG A 540 -0.33 -12.70 19.10
CA ARG A 540 -1.66 -13.24 18.81
C ARG A 540 -1.94 -13.01 17.34
N CYS A 541 -2.70 -13.92 16.72
CA CYS A 541 -3.18 -13.68 15.37
C CYS A 541 -4.34 -12.67 15.40
N GLU A 542 -4.21 -11.61 14.61
CA GLU A 542 -5.13 -10.49 14.51
C GLU A 542 -5.64 -10.32 13.07
N PRO A 543 -6.77 -9.60 12.84
CA PRO A 543 -7.23 -9.31 11.48
C PRO A 543 -6.18 -8.60 10.62
N SER A 544 -5.34 -7.77 11.25
CA SER A 544 -4.25 -7.02 10.62
C SER A 544 -3.17 -7.94 10.03
N ASP A 545 -2.86 -9.06 10.67
CA ASP A 545 -1.90 -10.05 10.16
C ASP A 545 -2.40 -10.66 8.84
N VAL A 546 -3.69 -10.99 8.78
CA VAL A 546 -4.33 -11.53 7.57
C VAL A 546 -4.41 -10.47 6.47
N ALA A 547 -4.70 -9.23 6.84
CA ALA A 547 -4.71 -8.10 5.91
C ALA A 547 -3.31 -7.84 5.32
N ASN A 548 -2.24 -7.91 6.13
CA ASN A 548 -0.85 -7.80 5.68
C ASN A 548 -0.50 -8.92 4.67
N ALA A 549 -0.89 -10.17 4.98
CA ALA A 549 -0.73 -11.29 4.06
C ALA A 549 -1.50 -11.07 2.74
N ALA A 550 -2.69 -10.49 2.79
CA ALA A 550 -3.47 -10.13 1.61
C ALA A 550 -2.80 -9.04 0.77
N VAL A 551 -2.21 -8.01 1.40
CA VAL A 551 -1.45 -6.97 0.68
C VAL A 551 -0.26 -7.60 -0.03
N TYR A 552 0.50 -8.47 0.65
CA TYR A 552 1.63 -9.19 0.05
C TYR A 552 1.19 -9.96 -1.20
N LEU A 553 0.16 -10.82 -1.07
CA LEU A 553 -0.36 -11.63 -2.19
C LEU A 553 -1.00 -10.79 -3.30
N ALA A 554 -1.60 -9.64 -2.98
CA ALA A 554 -2.20 -8.73 -3.95
C ALA A 554 -1.13 -7.96 -4.75
N SER A 555 -0.01 -7.65 -4.12
CA SER A 555 1.09 -6.88 -4.69
C SER A 555 2.01 -7.73 -5.59
N GLU A 556 2.96 -7.07 -6.24
CA GLU A 556 4.02 -7.73 -7.02
C GLU A 556 5.13 -8.31 -6.16
N ASP A 557 5.14 -8.09 -4.83
CA ASP A 557 6.01 -8.82 -3.92
C ASP A 557 5.75 -10.35 -4.04
N ALA A 558 4.52 -10.71 -4.43
CA ALA A 558 4.10 -12.07 -4.75
C ALA A 558 4.03 -12.37 -6.26
N LYS A 559 4.72 -11.62 -7.14
CA LYS A 559 4.62 -11.73 -8.61
C LYS A 559 4.90 -13.14 -9.17
N TYR A 560 5.67 -13.95 -8.44
CA TYR A 560 6.02 -15.32 -8.84
C TYR A 560 5.37 -16.39 -7.95
N ILE A 561 4.31 -16.03 -7.22
CA ILE A 561 3.57 -16.91 -6.32
C ILE A 561 2.14 -17.08 -6.82
N SER A 562 1.79 -18.31 -7.20
CA SER A 562 0.44 -18.72 -7.61
C SER A 562 0.21 -20.19 -7.21
N GLY A 563 -1.02 -20.55 -6.85
CA GLY A 563 -1.39 -21.86 -6.33
C GLY A 563 -0.98 -22.07 -4.86
N HIS A 564 -0.54 -21.02 -4.16
CA HIS A 564 -0.01 -21.10 -2.82
C HIS A 564 -1.11 -20.98 -1.75
N ASN A 565 -0.90 -21.68 -0.63
CA ASN A 565 -1.68 -21.52 0.60
C ASN A 565 -0.77 -20.88 1.65
N LEU A 566 -0.92 -19.58 1.87
CA LEU A 566 -0.18 -18.83 2.86
C LEU A 566 -0.83 -19.02 4.23
N VAL A 567 -0.19 -19.77 5.12
CA VAL A 567 -0.72 -20.06 6.45
C VAL A 567 -0.29 -18.96 7.42
N VAL A 568 -1.25 -18.38 8.15
CA VAL A 568 -1.04 -17.30 9.12
C VAL A 568 -1.53 -17.80 10.47
N ASP A 569 -0.69 -18.56 11.18
CA ASP A 569 -1.12 -19.31 12.37
C ASP A 569 -0.12 -19.41 13.52
N GLY A 570 1.00 -18.68 13.45
CA GLY A 570 2.03 -18.74 14.49
C GLY A 570 2.65 -20.14 14.66
N GLY A 571 2.61 -21.00 13.63
CA GLY A 571 3.17 -22.34 13.67
C GLY A 571 2.23 -23.42 14.20
N PHE A 572 0.97 -23.09 14.49
CA PHE A 572 -0.03 -24.03 15.03
C PHE A 572 -0.13 -25.33 14.21
N THR A 573 -0.17 -25.21 12.88
CA THR A 573 -0.28 -26.37 11.98
C THR A 573 1.05 -27.08 11.68
N SER A 574 2.17 -26.55 12.18
CA SER A 574 3.52 -27.06 11.88
C SER A 574 4.01 -28.13 12.85
N ARG A 575 3.35 -28.31 14.00
CA ARG A 575 3.75 -29.28 15.03
C ARG A 575 2.60 -30.20 15.40
N LYS A 576 2.88 -31.50 15.45
CA LYS A 576 2.05 -32.50 16.13
C LYS A 576 2.82 -33.08 17.29
N SER A 577 2.31 -32.97 18.51
CA SER A 577 2.88 -33.68 19.65
C SER A 577 2.46 -35.16 19.58
N LEU A 578 3.44 -36.07 19.61
CA LEU A 578 3.16 -37.50 19.71
C LEU A 578 2.87 -37.83 21.17
N GLY A 579 1.62 -38.18 21.48
CA GLY A 579 1.23 -38.66 22.80
C GLY A 579 1.67 -40.10 23.02
N PHE A 580 2.95 -40.31 23.28
CA PHE A 580 3.39 -41.59 23.82
C PHE A 580 2.87 -41.70 25.25
N ALA A 581 2.15 -42.78 25.56
CA ALA A 581 1.95 -43.14 26.96
C ALA A 581 3.34 -43.29 27.60
N ALA A 582 3.55 -42.70 28.77
CA ALA A 582 4.75 -42.99 29.54
C ALA A 582 4.80 -44.51 29.73
N PRO A 583 5.91 -45.20 29.42
CA PRO A 583 6.03 -46.60 29.76
C PRO A 583 5.87 -46.74 31.27
N ASP A 584 5.01 -47.69 31.68
CA ASP A 584 4.70 -48.01 33.08
C ASP A 584 5.96 -48.23 33.94
#